data_AF-C9MZ69-F1
#
_entry.id   AF-C9MZ69-F1
#
_cell.length_a   1.000
_cell.length_b   1.000
_cell.length_c   1.000
_cell.angle_alpha   90.00
_cell.angle_beta   90.00
_cell.angle_gamma   90.00
#
_symmetry.space_group_name_H-M   'P 1'
#
loop_
_entity.id
_entity.type
_entity.pdbx_description
1 polymer ?
#
loop_
_entity_poly.entity_id
_entity_poly.type
_entity_poly.pdbx_seq_one_letter_code
_entity_poly.pdbx_strand_id
1 'polypeptide(L)' 'MSHASPEGIHDRDDGVHNGFRVFHKVIKHFKPKLWIHGHIHLSNFMNYQDTIVGDTMVSNTFGYRIFTIEK' A
#
# COMPACT_ATOMS: atom_id res chain seq x y z
N MET A 1 7.84 -1.03 -3.52
CA MET A 1 7.49 -1.58 -2.19
C MET A 1 8.01 -0.62 -1.14
N SER A 2 7.29 -0.45 -0.04
CA SER A 2 7.68 0.36 1.10
C SER A 2 7.24 -0.31 2.40
N HIS A 3 7.72 0.16 3.56
CA HIS A 3 7.14 -0.25 4.83
C HIS A 3 5.87 0.54 5.13
N ALA A 4 5.97 1.87 5.18
CA ALA A 4 4.84 2.78 5.37
C ALA A 4 3.99 2.93 4.09
N SER A 5 2.74 3.37 4.27
CA SER A 5 1.79 3.59 3.19
C SER A 5 2.00 4.93 2.45
N PRO A 6 1.42 5.13 1.27
CA PRO A 6 1.28 6.46 0.67
C PRO A 6 0.35 7.35 1.51
N GLU A 7 0.65 8.64 1.59
CA GLU A 7 -0.18 9.61 2.33
C GLU A 7 -1.63 9.60 1.81
N GLY A 8 -2.60 9.50 2.71
CA GLY A 8 -4.03 9.42 2.42
C GLY A 8 -4.49 8.08 1.83
N ILE A 9 -3.61 7.08 1.72
CA ILE A 9 -3.94 5.73 1.25
C ILE A 9 -3.54 4.75 2.33
N HIS A 10 -4.53 4.14 2.98
CA HIS A 10 -4.36 3.13 4.04
C HIS A 10 -3.66 3.63 5.32
N ASP A 11 -3.18 4.88 5.37
CA ASP A 11 -2.62 5.49 6.57
C ASP A 11 -3.67 5.76 7.65
N ARG A 12 -3.20 6.23 8.80
CA ARG A 12 -4.05 6.70 9.90
C ARG A 12 -3.52 8.03 10.39
N ASP A 13 -4.43 8.91 10.80
CA ASP A 13 -4.11 10.20 11.41
C ASP A 13 -3.84 10.02 12.91
N ASP A 14 -2.77 9.29 13.24
CA ASP A 14 -2.33 9.03 14.62
C ASP A 14 -0.84 9.33 14.85
N GLY A 15 -0.17 9.94 13.87
CA GLY A 15 1.23 10.35 13.92
C GLY A 15 2.23 9.23 13.65
N VAL A 16 1.93 7.99 14.03
CA VAL A 16 2.82 6.84 13.83
C VAL A 16 2.57 6.17 12.48
N HIS A 17 1.31 6.12 12.06
CA HIS A 17 0.87 5.43 10.84
C HIS A 17 0.61 6.38 9.67
N ASN A 18 1.12 7.61 9.73
CA ASN A 18 1.03 8.58 8.65
C ASN A 18 1.75 8.08 7.40
N GLY A 19 1.11 8.22 6.24
CA GLY A 19 1.72 7.85 4.97
C GLY A 19 2.70 8.91 4.45
N PHE A 20 3.45 8.58 3.41
CA PHE A 20 4.42 9.50 2.79
C PHE A 20 3.91 10.07 1.47
N ARG A 21 3.88 11.40 1.37
CA ARG A 21 3.47 12.11 0.14
C ARG A 21 4.35 11.81 -1.07
N VAL A 22 5.63 11.51 -0.86
CA VAL A 22 6.59 11.23 -1.95
C VAL A 22 6.20 10.00 -2.77
N PHE A 23 5.50 9.02 -2.18
CA PHE A 23 5.10 7.80 -2.87
C PHE A 23 4.12 8.07 -4.03
N HIS A 24 3.29 9.11 -3.93
CA HIS A 24 2.45 9.55 -5.06
C HIS A 24 3.28 9.88 -6.30
N LYS A 25 4.44 10.52 -6.15
CA LYS A 25 5.32 10.84 -7.28
C LYS A 25 5.93 9.57 -7.89
N VAL A 26 6.33 8.62 -7.04
CA VAL A 26 6.91 7.34 -7.47
C VAL A 26 5.87 6.51 -8.22
N ILE A 27 4.66 6.36 -7.67
CA ILE A 27 3.55 5.64 -8.31
C ILE A 27 3.20 6.28 -9.65
N LYS A 28 3.05 7.61 -9.70
CA LYS A 28 2.73 8.34 -10.94
C LYS A 28 3.82 8.18 -12.01
N HIS A 29 5.09 8.18 -11.63
CA HIS A 29 6.21 8.14 -12.57
C HIS A 29 6.45 6.73 -13.11
N PHE A 30 6.52 5.73 -12.23
CA PHE A 30 6.89 4.37 -12.61
C PHE A 30 5.70 3.47 -12.95
N LYS A 31 4.49 3.82 -12.47
CA LYS A 31 3.25 3.06 -12.69
C LYS A 31 3.41 1.54 -12.49
N PRO A 32 3.96 1.09 -11.35
CA PRO A 32 4.12 -0.34 -11.11
C PRO A 32 2.76 -1.04 -11.13
N LYS A 33 2.67 -2.26 -11.67
CA LYS A 33 1.43 -3.07 -11.61
C LYS A 33 0.96 -3.27 -10.16
N LEU A 34 1.90 -3.40 -9.22
CA LEU A 34 1.65 -3.63 -7.79
C LEU A 34 2.61 -2.81 -6.92
N TRP A 35 2.06 -2.10 -5.93
CA TRP A 35 2.76 -1.46 -4.84
C TRP A 35 2.36 -2.09 -3.50
N ILE A 36 3.30 -2.77 -2.85
CA ILE A 36 3.07 -3.39 -1.54
C ILE A 36 3.60 -2.46 -0.44
N HIS A 37 2.81 -2.29 0.61
CA HIS A 37 3.25 -1.71 1.89
C HIS A 37 2.73 -2.53 3.08
N GLY A 38 3.22 -2.20 4.28
CA GLY A 38 2.77 -2.76 5.55
C GLY A 38 2.50 -1.64 6.56
N HIS A 39 3.02 -1.80 7.78
CA HIS A 39 2.92 -0.87 8.93
C HIS A 39 1.49 -0.69 9.48
N ILE A 40 0.46 -1.00 8.70
CA ILE A 40 -0.95 -0.84 9.06
C ILE A 40 -1.54 -2.19 9.44
N HIS A 41 -1.70 -2.43 10.74
CA HIS A 41 -2.29 -3.68 11.24
C HIS A 41 -3.82 -3.62 11.21
N LEU A 42 -4.44 -4.50 10.42
CA LEU A 42 -5.89 -4.65 10.36
C LEU A 42 -6.40 -5.45 11.58
N SER A 43 -7.69 -5.39 11.85
CA SER A 43 -8.32 -6.11 12.97
C SER A 43 -8.17 -7.64 12.87
N ASN A 44 -7.96 -8.16 11.66
CA ASN A 44 -7.73 -9.57 11.40
C ASN A 44 -6.66 -9.71 10.30
N PHE A 45 -5.74 -10.66 10.46
CA PHE A 45 -4.68 -10.95 9.48
C PHE A 45 -5.21 -11.55 8.17
N MET A 46 -6.45 -12.01 8.15
CA MET A 46 -7.15 -12.46 6.93
C MET A 46 -7.77 -11.31 6.14
N ASN A 47 -7.88 -10.11 6.73
CA ASN A 47 -8.38 -8.94 6.01
C ASN A 47 -7.31 -8.44 5.04
N TYR A 48 -7.75 -7.92 3.90
CA TYR A 48 -6.90 -7.25 2.94
C TYR A 48 -7.41 -5.84 2.70
N GLN A 49 -6.52 -4.97 2.25
CA GLN A 49 -6.84 -3.59 1.94
C GLN A 49 -6.08 -3.21 0.67
N ASP A 50 -6.84 -3.14 -0.41
CA ASP A 50 -6.33 -2.84 -1.75
C ASP A 50 -7.03 -1.60 -2.29
N THR A 51 -6.26 -0.74 -2.94
CA THR A 51 -6.76 0.46 -3.62
C THR A 51 -6.07 0.59 -4.97
N ILE A 52 -6.83 0.94 -6.01
CA ILE A 52 -6.26 1.28 -7.32
C ILE A 52 -5.90 2.76 -7.35
N VAL A 53 -4.65 3.07 -7.71
CA VAL A 53 -4.12 4.43 -7.87
C VAL A 53 -3.58 4.57 -9.29
N GLY A 54 -4.36 5.19 -10.17
CA GLY A 54 -4.06 5.16 -11.60
C GLY A 54 -4.09 3.72 -12.11
N ASP A 55 -2.95 3.24 -12.63
CA ASP A 55 -2.79 1.86 -13.13
C ASP A 55 -2.11 0.93 -12.10
N THR A 56 -1.87 1.42 -10.87
CA THR A 56 -1.15 0.70 -9.82
C THR A 56 -2.11 0.16 -8.76
N MET A 57 -2.06 -1.15 -8.49
CA MET A 57 -2.68 -1.72 -7.29
C MET A 57 -1.80 -1.46 -6.07
N VAL A 58 -2.28 -0.66 -5.13
CA VAL A 58 -1.64 -0.45 -3.81
C VAL A 58 -2.25 -1.43 -2.83
N SER A 59 -1.43 -2.26 -2.18
CA SER A 59 -1.88 -3.30 -1.25
C SER A 59 -1.18 -3.18 0.10
N ASN A 60 -1.98 -3.09 1.17
CA ASN A 60 -1.50 -3.28 2.54
C ASN A 60 -1.38 -4.78 2.84
N THR A 61 -0.20 -5.21 3.29
CA THR A 61 0.06 -6.59 3.70
C THR A 61 0.29 -6.64 5.21
N PHE A 62 -0.65 -7.26 5.92
CA PHE A 62 -0.56 -7.60 7.34
C PHE A 62 -0.69 -9.12 7.49
N GLY A 63 0.29 -9.77 8.11
CA GLY A 63 0.39 -11.24 8.09
C GLY A 63 1.02 -11.74 6.78
N TYR A 64 0.22 -12.19 5.83
CA TYR A 64 0.70 -12.63 4.52
C TYR A 64 -0.33 -12.34 3.42
N ARG A 65 0.18 -12.13 2.20
CA ARG A 65 -0.61 -11.97 0.97
C ARG A 65 0.08 -12.72 -0.15
N ILE A 66 -0.70 -13.43 -0.97
CA ILE A 66 -0.20 -14.14 -2.15
C ILE A 66 -0.72 -13.40 -3.37
N PHE A 67 0.19 -13.03 -4.26
CA PHE A 67 -0.13 -12.36 -5.51
C PHE A 67 0.34 -13.21 -6.68
N THR A 68 -0.53 -13.36 -7.68
CA THR A 68 -0.15 -13.87 -8.99
C THR A 68 0.05 -12.67 -9.90
N ILE A 69 1.25 -12.55 -10.48
CA ILE A 69 1.59 -11.46 -11.40
C ILE A 69 1.94 -12.07 -12.75
N GLU A 70 1.23 -11.64 -13.79
CA GLU A 70 1.54 -11.98 -15.17
C GLU A 70 2.58 -11.00 -15.72
N LYS A 71 3.47 -11.52 -16.58
CA LYS A 71 4.56 -10.77 -17.18
C LYS A 71 4.02 -9.62 -18.04
#